data_AF-A0AAU5AHI0-F1
#
_entry.id   AF-A0AAU5AHI0-F1
#
_cell.length_a   1.000
_cell.length_b   1.000
_cell.length_c   1.000
_cell.angle_alpha   90.00
_cell.angle_beta   90.00
_cell.angle_gamma   90.00
#
_symmetry.space_group_name_H-M   'P 1'
#
loop_
_entity.id
_entity.type
_entity.pdbx_description
1 polymer ?
#
loop_
_entity_poly.entity_id
_entity_poly.type
_entity_poly.pdbx_seq_one_letter_code
_entity_poly.pdbx_strand_id
1 'polypeptide(L)' 'MAEVGLRVWVDKLTPHVLQHFCASELYLNGLDLISIQEVLGHSWTATTMRYIHVHRTRVEDAWVAGHERAARQLEGLVR' A
#
# COMPACT_ATOMS: atom_id res chain seq x y z
N MET A 1 8.17 -7.28 -0.02
CA MET A 1 7.64 -8.49 0.65
C MET A 1 6.72 -9.31 -0.28
N ALA A 2 6.91 -9.24 -1.61
CA ALA A 2 5.97 -9.80 -2.60
C ALA A 2 6.41 -11.16 -3.18
N GLU A 3 7.20 -11.93 -2.42
CA GLU A 3 7.76 -13.21 -2.89
C GLU A 3 7.43 -14.36 -1.93
N VAL A 4 6.25 -14.31 -1.30
CA VAL A 4 5.76 -15.40 -0.44
C VAL A 4 4.37 -15.78 -0.93
N GLY A 5 4.33 -16.65 -1.95
CA GLY A 5 3.08 -17.24 -2.42
C GLY A 5 2.39 -18.02 -1.30
N LEU A 6 1.05 -18.11 -1.36
CA LEU A 6 0.18 -18.81 -0.39
C LEU A 6 0.62 -20.24 -0.03
N ARG A 7 1.48 -20.87 -0.85
CA ARG A 7 2.13 -22.16 -0.57
C ARG A 7 2.91 -22.22 0.74
N VAL A 8 3.42 -21.09 1.25
CA VAL A 8 4.19 -21.06 2.51
C VAL A 8 3.28 -21.03 3.75
N TRP A 9 1.97 -20.83 3.56
CA TRP A 9 1.01 -20.60 4.64
C TRP A 9 -0.05 -21.69 4.81
N VAL A 10 0.06 -22.83 4.12
CA VAL A 10 -0.99 -23.87 4.10
C VAL A 10 -1.38 -24.31 5.53
N ASP A 11 -0.40 -24.44 6.42
CA ASP A 11 -0.62 -24.84 7.83
C ASP A 11 -1.03 -23.68 8.75
N LYS A 12 -0.99 -22.44 8.28
CA LYS A 12 -1.32 -21.20 9.02
C LYS A 12 -2.43 -20.38 8.36
N LEU A 13 -3.09 -20.95 7.35
CA LEU A 13 -4.11 -20.27 6.57
C LEU A 13 -5.37 -20.14 7.42
N THR A 14 -5.63 -18.93 7.90
CA THR A 14 -6.86 -18.58 8.60
C THR A 14 -7.59 -17.48 7.83
N PRO A 15 -8.90 -17.31 8.03
CA PRO A 15 -9.66 -16.23 7.39
C PRO A 15 -9.01 -14.84 7.58
N HIS A 16 -8.44 -14.59 8.76
CA HIS A 16 -7.74 -13.35 9.07
C HIS A 16 -6.45 -13.16 8.23
N VAL A 17 -5.67 -14.23 8.01
CA VAL A 17 -4.44 -14.16 7.18
C VAL A 17 -4.79 -13.91 5.71
N LEU A 18 -5.85 -14.54 5.21
CA LEU A 18 -6.31 -14.31 3.83
C LEU A 18 -6.82 -12.88 3.63
N GLN A 19 -7.56 -12.35 4.60
CA GLN A 19 -8.02 -10.96 4.59
C GLN A 19 -6.83 -9.97 4.62
N HIS A 20 -5.80 -10.26 5.42
CA HIS A 20 -4.57 -9.46 5.49
C HIS A 20 -3.84 -9.45 4.14
N PHE A 21 -3.68 -10.62 3.52
CA PHE A 21 -3.05 -10.75 2.21
C PHE A 21 -3.80 -9.97 1.14
N CYS A 22 -5.12 -10.15 1.05
CA CYS A 22 -5.95 -9.48 0.05
C CYS A 22 -5.92 -7.95 0.20
N ALA A 23 -6.04 -7.44 1.43
CA ALA A 23 -5.95 -6.01 1.72
C ALA A 23 -4.57 -5.42 1.35
N SER A 24 -3.49 -6.15 1.66
CA SER A 24 -2.12 -5.73 1.33
C SER A 24 -1.90 -5.65 -0.18
N GLU A 25 -2.37 -6.66 -0.93
CA GLU A 25 -2.24 -6.69 -2.39
C GLU A 25 -3.05 -5.56 -3.06
N LEU A 26 -4.26 -5.27 -2.60
CA LEU A 26 -5.05 -4.15 -3.11
C LEU A 26 -4.32 -2.81 -2.90
N TYR A 27 -3.75 -2.60 -1.71
CA TYR A 27 -2.99 -1.39 -1.41
C TYR A 27 -1.71 -1.27 -2.25
N LEU A 28 -0.97 -2.37 -2.42
CA LEU A 28 0.22 -2.42 -3.27
C LEU A 28 -0.10 -2.12 -4.74
N ASN A 29 -1.28 -2.54 -5.21
CA ASN A 29 -1.79 -2.22 -6.55
C ASN A 29 -2.37 -0.80 -6.66
N GLY A 30 -2.25 0.02 -5.62
CA GLY A 30 -2.57 1.44 -5.65
C GLY A 30 -4.00 1.80 -5.27
N LEU A 31 -4.79 0.86 -4.74
CA LEU A 31 -6.06 1.23 -4.12
C LEU A 31 -5.83 2.03 -2.84
N ASP A 32 -6.63 3.08 -2.66
CA ASP A 32 -6.59 3.87 -1.44
C ASP A 32 -7.22 3.13 -0.26
N LEU A 33 -6.86 3.57 0.94
CA LEU A 33 -7.26 2.92 2.19
C LEU A 33 -8.77 2.96 2.45
N ILE A 34 -9.46 4.01 1.99
CA ILE A 34 -10.90 4.15 2.18
C ILE A 34 -11.63 3.17 1.27
N SER A 35 -11.24 3.09 0.00
CA SER A 35 -11.75 2.07 -0.92
C SER A 35 -11.55 0.65 -0.40
N ILE A 36 -10.38 0.35 0.18
CA ILE A 36 -10.12 -0.98 0.78
C ILE A 36 -11.01 -1.20 2.01
N GLN A 37 -11.21 -0.18 2.84
CA GLN A 37 -12.11 -0.26 4.00
C GLN A 37 -13.56 -0.53 3.60
N GLU A 38 -14.04 0.10 2.52
CA GLU A 38 -15.38 -0.13 1.96
C GLU A 38 -15.52 -1.56 1.43
N VAL A 39 -14.54 -2.04 0.66
CA VAL A 39 -14.51 -3.42 0.13
C VAL A 39 -14.54 -4.46 1.25
N LEU A 40 -13.90 -4.18 2.38
CA LEU A 40 -13.85 -5.07 3.54
C LEU A 40 -15.03 -4.87 4.52
N GLY A 41 -15.87 -3.85 4.31
CA GLY A 41 -17.01 -3.55 5.18
C GLY A 41 -16.64 -3.16 6.61
N HIS A 42 -15.42 -2.65 6.85
CA HIS A 42 -15.00 -2.27 8.20
C HIS A 42 -15.63 -0.94 8.60
N SER A 43 -16.32 -0.87 9.75
CA SER A 43 -16.90 0.38 10.25
C SER A 43 -15.86 1.42 10.71
N TRP A 44 -14.61 1.00 10.95
CA TRP A 44 -13.54 1.87 11.43
C TRP A 44 -12.26 1.68 10.62
N THR A 45 -11.70 2.78 10.12
CA THR A 45 -10.51 2.78 9.26
C THR A 45 -9.27 2.22 9.97
N ALA A 46 -9.16 2.36 11.30
CA ALA A 46 -8.02 1.80 12.04
C ALA A 46 -8.00 0.25 12.04
N THR A 47 -9.14 -0.41 11.85
CA THR A 47 -9.20 -1.86 11.63
C THR A 47 -8.50 -2.24 10.33
N THR A 48 -8.63 -1.39 9.30
CA THR A 48 -7.97 -1.55 8.01
C THR A 48 -6.49 -1.12 8.04
N MET A 49 -6.15 -0.11 8.84
CA MET A 49 -4.75 0.37 8.99
C MET A 49 -3.79 -0.71 9.50
N ARG A 50 -4.30 -1.69 10.25
CA ARG A 50 -3.53 -2.84 10.74
C ARG A 50 -2.97 -3.73 9.62
N TYR A 51 -3.53 -3.63 8.42
CA TYR A 51 -3.14 -4.40 7.23
C TYR A 51 -2.16 -3.63 6.34
N ILE A 52 -1.85 -2.37 6.67
CA ILE A 52 -0.93 -1.57 5.88
C ILE A 52 0.46 -1.71 6.47
N HIS A 53 1.26 -2.59 5.88
CA HIS A 53 2.70 -2.48 6.01
C HIS A 53 3.18 -1.36 5.09
N VAL A 54 3.17 -0.12 5.59
CA VAL A 54 3.78 1.00 4.87
C VAL A 54 5.26 0.65 4.68
N HIS A 55 5.67 0.46 3.43
CA HIS A 55 7.07 0.18 3.13
C HIS A 55 7.92 1.33 3.68
N ARG A 56 9.02 1.02 4.36
CA ARG A 56 9.82 2.04 5.08
C ARG A 56 10.28 3.18 4.16
N THR A 57 10.44 2.88 2.87
CA THR A 57 10.84 3.86 1.84
C THR A 57 9.72 4.75 1.35
N ARG A 58 8.44 4.50 1.67
CA ARG A 58 7.28 5.21 1.10
C ARG A 58 7.40 6.74 1.20
N VAL A 59 7.91 7.24 2.34
CA VAL A 59 8.11 8.67 2.59
C VAL A 59 9.28 9.20 1.77
N GLU A 60 10.40 8.45 1.74
CA GLU A 60 11.60 8.79 0.98
C GLU A 60 11.30 8.82 -0.53
N ASP A 61 10.58 7.83 -1.04
CA ASP A 61 10.15 7.72 -2.44
C ASP A 61 9.21 8.88 -2.82
N ALA A 62 8.24 9.21 -1.95
CA ALA A 62 7.33 10.34 -2.18
C ALA A 62 8.07 11.68 -2.19
N TRP A 63 9.07 11.83 -1.31
CA TRP A 63 9.94 13.01 -1.25
C TRP A 63 10.76 13.18 -2.52
N VAL A 64 11.43 12.11 -2.98
CA VAL A 64 12.21 12.11 -4.22
C VAL A 64 11.32 12.44 -5.42
N ALA A 65 10.18 11.76 -5.56
CA ALA A 65 9.24 12.02 -6.64
C ALA A 65 8.70 13.46 -6.62
N GLY A 66 8.52 14.05 -5.44
CA GLY A 66 8.18 15.46 -5.28
C GLY A 66 9.27 16.40 -5.80
N HIS A 67 10.53 16.14 -5.44
CA HIS A 67 11.68 16.92 -5.89
C HIS A 67 11.86 16.86 -7.40
N GLU A 68 11.73 15.67 -8.01
CA GLU A 68 11.82 15.52 -9.47
C GLU A 68 10.74 16.31 -10.22
N ARG A 69 9.51 16.34 -9.69
CA ARG A 69 8.42 17.14 -10.28
C ARG A 69 8.73 18.63 -10.23
N ALA A 70 9.24 19.11 -9.09
CA ALA A 70 9.61 20.52 -8.92
C ALA A 70 10.78 20.89 -9.85
N ALA A 71 11.80 20.05 -9.95
CA ALA A 71 12.94 20.27 -10.85
C ALA A 71 12.49 20.38 -12.32
N ARG A 72 11.63 19.46 -12.79
CA ARG A 72 11.08 19.52 -14.16
C ARG A 72 10.28 20.81 -14.42
N GLN A 73 9.53 21.30 -13.45
CA GLN A 73 8.82 22.58 -13.59
C GLN A 73 9.79 23.76 -13.72
N LEU A 74 10.85 23.78 -12.91
CA LEU A 74 11.86 24.84 -12.95
C LEU A 74 12.64 24.84 -14.26
N GLU A 75 13.02 23.67 -14.79
CA GLU A 75 13.65 23.55 -16.11
C GLU A 75 12.76 24.11 -17.24
N GLY A 76 11.44 23.92 -17.15
CA GLY A 76 10.47 24.47 -18.09
C GLY A 76 10.30 26.00 -18.02
N LEU A 77 10.70 26.63 -16.91
CA LEU A 77 10.65 28.09 -16.71
C LEU A 77 11.97 28.79 -17.06
N VAL A 78 13.07 28.03 -17.18
CA VAL A 78 14.41 28.54 -17.50
C VAL A 78 14.69 28.49 -19.02
N ARG A 79 13.81 27.87 -19.82
CA ARG A 79 13.77 27.98 -21.28
C ARG A 79 12.85 29.11 -21.73
#